data_AF-A0A7Z0MQ62-F1
#
_entry.id   AF-A0A7Z0MQ62-F1
#
_cell.length_a   1.000
_cell.length_b   1.000
_cell.length_c   1.000
_cell.angle_alpha   90.00
_cell.angle_beta   90.00
_cell.angle_gamma   90.00
#
_symmetry.space_group_name_H-M   'P 1'
#
loop_
_entity.id
_entity.type
_entity.pdbx_description
1 polymer ?
#
loop_
_entity_poly.entity_id
_entity_poly.type
_entity_poly.pdbx_seq_one_letter_code
_entity_poly.pdbx_strand_id
1 'polypeptide(L)' 'MQSVLAALIGVQSEANRERDFEHGSLPSFLIVGAIATVLFILILVTIVAFIL' A
#
# COMPACT_ATOMS: atom_id res chain seq x y z
N MET A 1 6.98 -5.07 4.46
CA MET A 1 6.85 -4.62 3.05
C MET A 1 6.26 -5.69 2.13
N GLN A 2 6.68 -6.95 2.20
CA GLN A 2 6.12 -8.04 1.38
C GLN A 2 4.59 -8.19 1.49
N SER A 3 4.04 -8.04 2.69
CA SER A 3 2.60 -8.03 2.95
C SER A 3 1.83 -6.96 2.15
N VAL A 4 2.37 -5.74 2.13
CA VAL A 4 1.78 -4.59 1.44
C VAL A 4 1.78 -4.83 -0.06
N LEU A 5 2.88 -5.37 -0.60
CA LEU A 5 2.97 -5.73 -2.02
C LEU A 5 2.00 -6.86 -2.39
N ALA A 6 1.83 -7.86 -1.53
CA ALA A 6 0.87 -8.94 -1.75
C ALA A 6 -0.59 -8.46 -1.69
N ALA A 7 -0.89 -7.48 -0.85
CA ALA A 7 -2.22 -6.86 -0.77
C ALA A 7 -2.60 -6.10 -2.05
N LEU A 8 -1.62 -5.51 -2.75
CA LEU A 8 -1.83 -4.84 -4.05
C LEU A 8 -2.21 -5.84 -5.17
N ILE A 9 -1.79 -7.09 -5.07
CA ILE A 9 -2.11 -8.17 -6.03
C ILE A 9 -3.43 -8.87 -5.68
N GLY A 10 -3.98 -8.61 -4.48
CA GLY A 10 -5.29 -9.13 -4.03
C GLY A 10 -5.27 -10.54 -3.46
N VAL A 11 -4.13 -11.24 -3.49
CA VAL A 11 -3.98 -12.61 -2.96
C VAL A 11 -2.83 -12.65 -1.96
N GLN A 12 -3.15 -12.39 -0.70
CA GLN A 12 -2.23 -12.57 0.41
C GLN A 12 -2.34 -14.02 0.89
N SER A 13 -1.21 -14.76 0.94
CA SER A 13 -1.21 -16.12 1.50
C SER A 13 -1.53 -16.10 2.99
N GLU A 14 -2.13 -17.18 3.49
CA GLU A 14 -2.51 -17.31 4.90
C GLU A 14 -1.31 -17.15 5.84
N ALA A 15 -0.14 -17.69 5.47
CA ALA A 15 1.11 -17.53 6.22
C ALA A 15 1.59 -16.06 6.31
N ASN A 16 1.39 -15.25 5.26
CA ASN A 16 1.71 -13.83 5.32
C ASN A 16 0.73 -13.09 6.25
N ARG A 17 -0.57 -13.41 6.13
CA ARG A 17 -1.61 -12.86 6.98
C ARG A 17 -1.34 -13.16 8.45
N GLU A 18 -1.09 -14.42 8.81
CA GLU A 18 -0.79 -14.83 10.19
C GLU A 18 0.39 -14.05 10.78
N ARG A 19 1.49 -13.97 10.03
CA ARG A 19 2.67 -13.19 10.44
C ARG A 19 2.37 -11.70 10.62
N ASP A 20 1.55 -11.13 9.74
CA ASP A 20 1.14 -9.73 9.82
C ASP A 20 0.17 -9.46 10.98
N PHE A 21 -0.66 -10.43 11.36
CA PHE A 21 -1.57 -10.33 12.50
C PHE A 21 -0.85 -10.57 13.84
N GLU A 22 0.18 -11.41 13.86
CA GLU A 22 0.98 -11.67 15.07
C GLU A 22 2.06 -10.60 15.33
N HIS A 23 2.69 -10.08 14.27
CA HIS A 23 3.85 -9.20 14.38
C HIS A 23 3.63 -7.81 13.77
N GLY A 24 2.54 -7.60 13.06
CA GLY A 24 2.22 -6.31 12.42
C GLY A 24 1.36 -5.42 13.31
N SER A 25 1.64 -4.11 13.28
CA SER A 25 0.84 -3.11 13.99
C SER A 25 -0.09 -2.37 13.01
N LEU A 26 -1.37 -2.23 13.37
CA LEU A 26 -2.38 -1.51 12.59
C LEU A 26 -1.92 -0.11 12.12
N PRO A 27 -1.22 0.71 12.94
CA PRO A 27 -0.73 2.01 12.49
C PRO A 27 0.25 1.93 11.32
N SER A 28 1.07 0.88 11.25
CA SER A 28 2.04 0.72 10.15
C SER A 28 1.33 0.52 8.81
N PHE A 29 0.22 -0.22 8.79
CA PHE A 29 -0.59 -0.42 7.58
C PHE A 29 -1.26 0.88 7.12
N LEU A 30 -1.80 1.66 8.05
CA LEU A 30 -2.43 2.95 7.75
C LEU A 30 -1.41 3.96 7.19
N ILE A 31 -0.22 4.05 7.77
CA ILE A 31 0.84 4.94 7.30
C ILE A 31 1.27 4.58 5.88
N VAL A 32 1.54 3.29 5.63
CA VAL A 32 1.95 2.83 4.30
C VAL A 32 0.84 3.05 3.27
N GLY A 33 -0.41 2.78 3.63
CA GLY A 33 -1.57 3.05 2.76
C GLY A 33 -1.70 4.53 2.43
N ALA A 34 -1.62 5.41 3.44
CA ALA A 34 -1.71 6.85 3.25
C ALA A 34 -0.59 7.39 2.34
N ILE A 35 0.65 6.95 2.53
CA ILE A 35 1.78 7.32 1.67
C ILE A 35 1.51 6.87 0.22
N ALA A 36 1.06 5.63 0.02
CA ALA A 36 0.75 5.12 -1.31
C ALA A 36 -0.36 5.93 -2.00
N THR A 37 -1.43 6.30 -1.27
CA THR A 37 -2.52 7.13 -1.80
C THR A 37 -2.04 8.53 -2.18
N VAL A 38 -1.24 9.18 -1.34
CA VAL A 38 -0.70 10.52 -1.64
C VAL A 38 0.20 10.47 -2.88
N LEU A 39 1.09 9.48 -2.98
CA LEU A 39 1.95 9.30 -4.14
C LEU A 39 1.15 9.06 -5.43
N PHE A 40 0.11 8.24 -5.35
CA PHE A 40 -0.77 7.98 -6.49
C PHE A 40 -1.44 9.27 -6.99
N ILE A 41 -1.98 10.09 -6.08
CA ILE A 41 -2.58 11.38 -6.44
C ILE A 41 -1.54 12.31 -7.08
N LEU A 42 -0.34 12.43 -6.52
CA LEU A 42 0.72 13.27 -7.07
C LEU A 42 1.13 12.84 -8.49
N ILE A 43 1.19 11.53 -8.76
CA ILE A 43 1.44 10.99 -10.10
C ILE A 43 0.32 11.44 -11.06
N LEU A 44 -0.94 11.26 -10.69
CA LEU A 44 -2.08 11.68 -11.53
C LEU A 44 -2.05 13.18 -11.82
N VAL A 45 -1.82 14.02 -10.80
CA VAL A 45 -1.73 15.47 -10.97
C VAL A 45 -0.59 15.83 -11.93
N THR A 46 0.58 15.20 -11.75
CA THR A 46 1.74 15.44 -12.62
C THR A 46 1.43 15.08 -14.07
N ILE A 47 0.81 13.92 -14.31
CA ILE A 47 0.41 13.48 -15.66
C ILE A 47 -0.56 14.49 -16.29
N VAL A 48 -1.61 14.88 -15.55
CA VAL A 48 -2.61 15.84 -16.05
C VAL A 48 -1.97 17.19 -16.36
N ALA A 49 -1.10 17.68 -15.48
CA ALA A 49 -0.39 18.94 -15.66
C ALA A 49 0.62 18.92 -16.83
N PHE A 50 1.14 17.76 -17.19
CA PHE A 50 2.04 17.60 -18.35
C PHE A 50 1.30 17.51 -19.69
N ILE A 51 0.03 17.06 -19.67
CA ILE A 51 -0.79 16.89 -20.88
C ILE A 51 -1.51 18.19 -21.26
N LEU A 52 -1.87 19.02 -20.27
CA LEU A 52 -2.46 20.36 -20.46
C LEU A 52 -1.39 21.39 -20.88
#